data_AF-A0A8J2VGA8-F1
#
_entry.id   AF-A0A8J2VGA8-F1
#
_cell.length_a   1.000
_cell.length_b   1.000
_cell.length_c   1.000
_cell.angle_alpha   90.00
_cell.angle_beta   90.00
_cell.angle_gamma   90.00
#
_symmetry.space_group_name_H-M   'P 1'
#
loop_
_entity.id
_entity.type
_entity.pdbx_description
1 polymer ?
#
loop_
_entity_poly.entity_id
_entity_poly.type
_entity_poly.pdbx_seq_one_letter_code
_entity_poly.pdbx_strand_id
1 'polypeptide(L)'
;MEPDLAVYELNLPRMVDALIHRAAAGVPVRVIVDAKDPSDAESTERYQLMRVYLEKLIRGKDGRVKTADDVHVYGDSAVFAVEDSAYRSQYGLPANGYADFPQKTVTVGSSPITGYLMAEGEQKAASSYYAPDNQMHNKFAVIDDTWVWTGSWNLTTTGLYGSDANREAGILDGNTNNSIELNSGELAAIYETEFNEMWGSNTTAPNPENSNFGSRKQDNTSHVVQVGGKNVEVYFSGGDNALGKVNQYLTSSANTNTYFNIFAWSDQTILDTLKVKWEGSPSDMQGSLTGFDIKGVFDSNYWNQWWSASIDMTGRTASQTSQDNPNTRWKNPDPVYPSCTINT
;
A
#
# COMPACT_ATOMS: atom_id res chain seq x y z
N MET A 1 -1.85 18.44 16.19
CA MET A 1 -1.47 17.06 15.87
C MET A 1 -2.62 16.36 15.23
N GLU A 2 -3.06 16.76 14.05
CA GLU A 2 -4.08 16.01 13.33
C GLU A 2 -3.35 14.96 12.48
N PRO A 3 -3.31 13.67 12.88
CA PRO A 3 -2.69 12.66 12.05
C PRO A 3 -3.63 12.23 10.93
N ASP A 4 -3.08 12.24 9.71
CA ASP A 4 -3.67 11.62 8.54
C ASP A 4 -2.90 10.36 8.23
N LEU A 5 -3.58 9.20 8.25
CA LEU A 5 -2.97 7.90 8.01
C LEU A 5 -3.61 7.25 6.80
N ALA A 6 -2.83 6.96 5.76
CA ALA A 6 -3.26 6.13 4.64
C ALA A 6 -2.50 4.80 4.65
N VAL A 7 -3.21 3.70 4.85
CA VAL A 7 -2.62 2.37 5.02
C VAL A 7 -3.40 1.30 4.27
N TYR A 8 -2.68 0.46 3.53
CA TYR A 8 -3.26 -0.71 2.88
C TYR A 8 -3.94 -1.66 3.88
N GLU A 9 -3.19 -2.09 4.90
CA GLU A 9 -3.70 -2.97 5.97
C GLU A 9 -3.29 -2.43 7.35
N LEU A 10 -4.19 -2.57 8.33
CA LEU A 10 -3.97 -2.22 9.73
C LEU A 10 -4.52 -3.29 10.68
N ASN A 11 -3.63 -3.99 11.38
CA ASN A 11 -4.01 -4.88 12.49
C ASN A 11 -2.99 -4.92 13.64
N LEU A 12 -2.04 -3.98 13.68
CA LEU A 12 -1.15 -3.80 14.83
C LEU A 12 -1.88 -3.14 16.01
N PRO A 13 -2.10 -3.85 17.14
CA PRO A 13 -2.91 -3.33 18.25
C PRO A 13 -2.37 -2.01 18.81
N ARG A 14 -1.04 -1.92 18.99
CA ARG A 14 -0.40 -0.71 19.54
C ARG A 14 -0.58 0.53 18.66
N MET A 15 -0.74 0.35 17.35
CA MET A 15 -1.03 1.49 16.45
C MET A 15 -2.47 1.92 16.57
N VAL A 16 -3.39 0.97 16.67
CA VAL A 16 -4.81 1.26 16.92
C VAL A 16 -4.98 1.99 18.25
N ASP A 17 -4.34 1.51 19.33
CA ASP A 17 -4.38 2.14 20.65
C ASP A 17 -3.81 3.57 20.62
N ALA A 18 -2.73 3.80 19.86
CA ALA A 18 -2.12 5.12 19.74
C ALA A 18 -3.05 6.13 19.05
N LEU A 19 -3.74 5.72 17.97
CA LEU A 19 -4.71 6.55 17.26
C LEU A 19 -5.94 6.85 18.13
N ILE A 20 -6.48 5.84 18.83
CA ILE A 20 -7.59 6.01 19.79
C ILE A 20 -7.18 6.99 20.90
N HIS A 21 -5.97 6.85 21.45
CA HIS A 21 -5.50 7.77 22.48
C HIS A 21 -5.35 9.21 21.98
N ARG A 22 -5.05 9.42 20.69
CA ARG A 22 -5.05 10.76 20.12
C ARG A 22 -6.47 11.29 19.93
N ALA A 23 -7.37 10.53 19.34
CA ALA A 23 -8.77 10.94 19.22
C ALA A 23 -9.38 11.30 20.60
N ALA A 24 -9.14 10.47 21.62
CA ALA A 24 -9.56 10.73 23.00
C ALA A 24 -8.94 11.97 23.67
N ALA A 25 -7.85 12.51 23.11
CA ALA A 25 -7.26 13.76 23.54
C ALA A 25 -7.90 15.00 22.87
N GLY A 26 -9.00 14.82 22.12
CA GLY A 26 -9.72 15.88 21.42
C GLY A 26 -9.08 16.28 20.09
N VAL A 27 -8.31 15.36 19.51
CA VAL A 27 -7.52 15.59 18.31
C VAL A 27 -8.16 14.82 17.15
N PRO A 28 -8.57 15.48 16.05
CA PRO A 28 -9.07 14.78 14.88
C PRO A 28 -8.04 13.81 14.30
N VAL A 29 -8.47 12.58 13.99
CA VAL A 29 -7.65 11.54 13.36
C VAL A 29 -8.39 11.06 12.11
N ARG A 30 -7.74 11.11 10.94
CA ARG A 30 -8.29 10.61 9.67
C ARG A 30 -7.51 9.38 9.23
N VAL A 31 -8.22 8.32 8.85
CA VAL A 31 -7.63 7.05 8.42
C VAL A 31 -8.26 6.61 7.11
N ILE A 32 -7.43 6.43 6.08
CA ILE A 32 -7.79 5.83 4.80
C ILE A 32 -7.27 4.39 4.77
N VAL A 33 -8.15 3.46 4.37
CA VAL A 33 -7.82 2.03 4.24
C VAL A 33 -8.23 1.44 2.90
N ASP A 34 -7.63 0.30 2.55
CA ASP A 34 -8.13 -0.55 1.48
C ASP A 34 -9.35 -1.33 1.98
N ALA A 35 -10.44 -1.29 1.25
CA ALA A 35 -11.72 -1.89 1.61
C ALA A 35 -12.05 -3.13 0.77
N LYS A 36 -11.13 -3.55 -0.11
CA LYS A 36 -11.39 -4.65 -1.04
C LYS A 36 -11.47 -5.97 -0.30
N ASP A 37 -12.62 -6.65 -0.40
CA ASP A 37 -12.68 -8.05 0.03
C ASP A 37 -11.73 -8.87 -0.85
N PRO A 38 -10.83 -9.65 -0.26
CA PRO A 38 -9.81 -10.34 -1.02
C PRO A 38 -10.35 -11.60 -1.69
N SER A 39 -9.66 -12.04 -2.75
CA SER A 39 -10.08 -13.18 -3.56
C SER A 39 -9.73 -14.56 -2.98
N ASP A 40 -9.00 -14.61 -1.87
CA ASP A 40 -8.53 -15.85 -1.24
C ASP A 40 -8.85 -15.91 0.27
N ALA A 41 -8.88 -17.13 0.81
CA ALA A 41 -9.33 -17.39 2.18
C ALA A 41 -8.40 -16.81 3.26
N GLU A 42 -7.08 -16.85 3.05
CA GLU A 42 -6.11 -16.31 4.01
C GLU A 42 -6.28 -14.80 4.13
N SER A 43 -6.38 -14.14 2.98
CA SER A 43 -6.67 -12.71 2.93
C SER A 43 -8.03 -12.40 3.56
N THR A 44 -9.04 -13.26 3.39
CA THR A 44 -10.38 -13.06 3.99
C THR A 44 -10.30 -12.91 5.51
N GLU A 45 -9.51 -13.76 6.18
CA GLU A 45 -9.29 -13.68 7.62
C GLU A 45 -8.55 -12.39 8.01
N ARG A 46 -7.52 -11.99 7.24
CA ARG A 46 -6.78 -10.73 7.50
C ARG A 46 -7.67 -9.49 7.39
N TYR A 47 -8.54 -9.43 6.38
CA TYR A 47 -9.47 -8.31 6.21
C TYR A 47 -10.62 -8.34 7.23
N GLN A 48 -11.06 -9.53 7.68
CA GLN A 48 -11.99 -9.62 8.81
C GLN A 48 -11.35 -9.06 10.09
N LEU A 49 -10.09 -9.42 10.36
CA LEU A 49 -9.33 -8.90 11.49
C LEU A 49 -9.15 -7.38 11.40
N MET A 50 -8.75 -6.86 10.25
CA MET A 50 -8.61 -5.43 10.01
C MET A 50 -9.93 -4.70 10.33
N ARG A 51 -11.06 -5.18 9.81
CA ARG A 51 -12.38 -4.56 10.06
C ARG A 51 -12.72 -4.46 11.55
N VAL A 52 -12.35 -5.46 12.35
CA VAL A 52 -12.52 -5.38 13.81
C VAL A 52 -11.66 -4.28 14.44
N TYR A 53 -10.42 -4.09 13.98
CA TYR A 53 -9.57 -2.99 14.44
C TYR A 53 -10.05 -1.62 13.96
N LEU A 54 -10.58 -1.52 12.74
CA LEU A 54 -11.22 -0.30 12.24
C LEU A 54 -12.45 0.07 13.06
N GLU A 55 -13.26 -0.91 13.46
CA GLU A 55 -14.39 -0.63 14.34
C GLU A 55 -13.95 -0.11 15.71
N LYS A 56 -12.83 -0.60 16.27
CA LYS A 56 -12.26 -0.05 17.51
C LYS A 56 -11.86 1.42 17.34
N LEU A 57 -11.27 1.78 16.19
CA LEU A 57 -10.96 3.17 15.87
C LEU A 57 -12.24 4.03 15.85
N ILE A 58 -13.28 3.56 15.16
CA ILE A 58 -14.56 4.27 15.04
C ILE A 58 -15.29 4.39 16.39
N ARG A 59 -15.13 3.42 17.28
CA ARG A 59 -15.72 3.44 18.64
C ARG A 59 -14.93 4.23 19.68
N GLY A 60 -13.72 4.67 19.33
CA GLY A 60 -12.85 5.37 20.25
C GLY A 60 -12.54 4.59 21.54
N LYS A 61 -12.23 5.35 22.59
CA LYS A 61 -11.87 4.85 23.92
C LYS A 61 -13.10 4.52 24.76
N ASP A 62 -14.23 5.19 24.51
CA ASP A 62 -15.47 4.99 25.26
C ASP A 62 -16.30 3.77 24.78
N GLY A 63 -15.93 3.20 23.62
CA GLY A 63 -16.55 2.02 23.04
C GLY A 63 -17.84 2.29 22.28
N ARG A 64 -18.21 3.55 22.07
CA ARG A 64 -19.45 3.99 21.43
C ARG A 64 -19.13 4.68 20.11
N VAL A 65 -20.05 4.54 19.15
CA VAL A 65 -19.93 5.23 17.87
C VAL A 65 -20.60 6.60 17.94
N LYS A 66 -20.17 7.51 17.07
CA LYS A 66 -20.65 8.89 16.93
C LYS A 66 -20.39 9.74 18.16
N THR A 67 -19.22 9.56 18.77
CA THR A 67 -18.75 10.32 19.92
C THR A 67 -17.53 11.17 19.55
N ALA A 68 -17.03 11.94 20.51
CA ALA A 68 -15.99 12.94 20.25
C ALA A 68 -14.58 12.35 20.11
N ASP A 69 -14.39 11.10 20.53
CA ASP A 69 -13.12 10.35 20.45
C ASP A 69 -13.12 9.28 19.35
N ASP A 70 -14.07 9.34 18.44
CA ASP A 70 -14.09 8.53 17.24
C ASP A 70 -12.95 8.93 16.30
N VAL A 71 -12.28 7.94 15.72
CA VAL A 71 -11.41 8.14 14.57
C VAL A 71 -12.25 8.12 13.29
N HIS A 72 -11.99 9.05 12.37
CA HIS A 72 -12.67 9.08 11.08
C HIS A 72 -12.01 8.08 10.14
N VAL A 73 -12.74 7.02 9.77
CA VAL A 73 -12.27 5.99 8.85
C VAL A 73 -12.96 6.14 7.50
N TYR A 74 -12.21 5.94 6.41
CA TYR A 74 -12.69 5.98 5.05
C TYR A 74 -11.97 4.93 4.20
N GLY A 75 -12.67 4.32 3.24
CA GLY A 75 -12.11 3.30 2.35
C GLY A 75 -11.94 3.78 0.92
N ASP A 76 -11.19 3.04 0.12
CA ASP A 76 -11.31 3.12 -1.35
C ASP A 76 -12.68 2.60 -1.84
N SER A 77 -13.32 1.76 -1.03
CA SER A 77 -14.69 1.27 -1.18
C SER A 77 -15.45 1.26 0.17
N ALA A 78 -16.70 0.82 0.15
CA ALA A 78 -17.54 0.68 1.34
C ALA A 78 -16.94 -0.35 2.33
N VAL A 79 -16.86 0.03 3.62
CA VAL A 79 -16.37 -0.87 4.68
C VAL A 79 -17.53 -1.29 5.59
N PHE A 80 -17.79 -2.60 5.65
CA PHE A 80 -18.84 -3.18 6.47
C PHE A 80 -18.31 -3.76 7.78
N ALA A 81 -19.10 -3.66 8.85
CA ALA A 81 -18.79 -4.27 10.14
C ALA A 81 -18.83 -5.81 10.04
N VAL A 82 -18.00 -6.48 10.84
CA VAL A 82 -18.05 -7.94 11.00
C VAL A 82 -19.29 -8.29 11.81
N GLU A 83 -20.15 -9.19 11.32
CA GLU A 83 -21.41 -9.56 11.99
C GLU A 83 -21.26 -10.77 12.94
N ASP A 84 -20.17 -11.53 12.84
CA ASP A 84 -19.92 -12.69 13.72
C ASP A 84 -19.72 -12.24 15.18
N SER A 85 -20.75 -12.42 16.01
CA SER A 85 -20.75 -12.04 17.43
C SER A 85 -19.64 -12.69 18.26
N ALA A 86 -19.26 -13.93 17.95
CA ALA A 86 -18.21 -14.64 18.69
C ALA A 86 -16.84 -14.06 18.33
N TYR A 87 -16.57 -13.85 17.04
CA TYR A 87 -15.35 -13.23 16.56
C TYR A 87 -15.18 -11.81 17.13
N ARG A 88 -16.23 -10.99 17.10
CA ARG A 88 -16.21 -9.65 17.69
C ARG A 88 -15.84 -9.66 19.17
N SER A 89 -16.45 -10.58 19.92
CA SER A 89 -16.21 -10.73 21.36
C SER A 89 -14.77 -11.14 21.67
N GLN A 90 -14.15 -11.99 20.83
CA GLN A 90 -12.74 -12.37 20.96
C GLN A 90 -11.80 -11.16 20.95
N TYR A 91 -12.14 -10.12 20.21
CA TYR A 91 -11.36 -8.89 20.12
C TYR A 91 -11.87 -7.76 21.00
N GLY A 92 -12.81 -8.03 21.92
CA GLY A 92 -13.31 -7.04 22.88
C GLY A 92 -14.31 -6.03 22.30
N LEU A 93 -14.90 -6.30 21.14
CA LEU A 93 -16.04 -5.54 20.63
C LEU A 93 -17.36 -6.08 21.19
N PRO A 94 -18.42 -5.25 21.30
CA PRO A 94 -19.75 -5.73 21.66
C PRO A 94 -20.25 -6.76 20.65
N ALA A 95 -20.79 -7.88 21.16
CA ALA A 95 -21.28 -9.02 20.37
C ALA A 95 -22.28 -8.62 19.27
N ASN A 96 -23.17 -7.67 19.56
CA ASN A 96 -24.16 -7.14 18.61
C ASN A 96 -23.85 -5.69 18.17
N GLY A 97 -22.64 -5.20 18.43
CA GLY A 97 -22.26 -3.81 18.17
C GLY A 97 -22.31 -3.43 16.69
N TYR A 98 -22.25 -4.39 15.76
CA TYR A 98 -22.42 -4.12 14.33
C TYR A 98 -23.75 -3.40 14.05
N ALA A 99 -24.78 -3.63 14.87
CA ALA A 99 -26.09 -2.98 14.75
C ALA A 99 -26.11 -1.49 15.14
N ASP A 100 -25.02 -0.96 15.70
CA ASP A 100 -24.86 0.48 15.95
C ASP A 100 -24.62 1.26 14.62
N PHE A 101 -24.24 0.55 13.56
CA PHE A 101 -24.08 1.07 12.21
C PHE A 101 -25.36 0.89 11.39
N PRO A 102 -25.62 1.73 10.39
CA PRO A 102 -26.78 1.54 9.52
C PRO A 102 -26.62 0.31 8.62
N GLN A 103 -27.60 -0.59 8.62
CA GLN A 103 -27.70 -1.62 7.59
C GLN A 103 -28.06 -0.96 6.26
N LYS A 104 -27.24 -1.16 5.24
CA LYS A 104 -27.45 -0.63 3.88
C LYS A 104 -27.28 -1.73 2.85
N THR A 105 -28.03 -1.60 1.75
CA THR A 105 -27.74 -2.31 0.51
C THR A 105 -27.13 -1.31 -0.46
N VAL A 106 -25.91 -1.60 -0.93
CA VAL A 106 -25.14 -0.72 -1.82
C VAL A 106 -24.53 -1.54 -2.94
N THR A 107 -24.16 -0.90 -4.04
CA THR A 107 -23.42 -1.56 -5.12
C THR A 107 -21.93 -1.36 -4.90
N VAL A 108 -21.16 -2.44 -4.86
CA VAL A 108 -19.69 -2.41 -4.88
C VAL A 108 -19.24 -3.03 -6.20
N GLY A 109 -18.63 -2.21 -7.06
CA GLY A 109 -18.36 -2.60 -8.45
C GLY A 109 -19.66 -2.86 -9.20
N SER A 110 -19.95 -4.12 -9.52
CA SER A 110 -21.20 -4.55 -10.19
C SER A 110 -22.12 -5.38 -9.29
N SER A 111 -21.72 -5.61 -8.02
CA SER A 111 -22.40 -6.53 -7.12
C SER A 111 -23.16 -5.77 -6.03
N PRO A 112 -24.44 -6.09 -5.78
CA PRO A 112 -25.14 -5.58 -4.61
C PRO A 112 -24.63 -6.29 -3.35
N ILE A 113 -24.26 -5.52 -2.33
CA ILE A 113 -23.83 -5.99 -1.02
C ILE A 113 -24.76 -5.40 0.03
N THR A 114 -25.24 -6.25 0.95
CA THR A 114 -26.00 -5.82 2.12
C THR A 114 -25.19 -6.09 3.38
N GLY A 115 -25.07 -5.09 4.23
CA GLY A 115 -24.35 -5.20 5.50
C GLY A 115 -24.46 -3.92 6.33
N TYR A 116 -23.83 -3.93 7.49
CA TYR A 116 -23.78 -2.79 8.40
C TYR A 116 -22.61 -1.87 8.02
N LEU A 117 -22.89 -0.75 7.37
CA LEU A 117 -21.87 0.14 6.82
C LEU A 117 -21.23 0.99 7.92
N MET A 118 -19.95 0.74 8.23
CA MET A 118 -19.22 1.45 9.28
C MET A 118 -18.35 2.59 8.75
N ALA A 119 -17.86 2.49 7.51
CA ALA A 119 -17.17 3.58 6.83
C ALA A 119 -17.58 3.66 5.35
N GLU A 120 -17.69 4.89 4.86
CA GLU A 120 -17.93 5.19 3.45
C GLU A 120 -16.64 4.99 2.64
N GLY A 121 -16.76 5.00 1.31
CA GLY A 121 -15.65 5.01 0.37
C GLY A 121 -16.03 5.76 -0.89
N GLU A 122 -15.18 5.73 -1.91
CA GLU A 122 -15.39 6.50 -3.13
C GLU A 122 -16.69 6.12 -3.85
N GLN A 123 -17.55 7.11 -4.14
CA GLN A 123 -18.81 6.94 -4.85
C GLN A 123 -18.82 7.73 -6.16
N LYS A 124 -19.27 7.11 -7.26
CA LYS A 124 -19.49 7.79 -8.55
C LYS A 124 -20.95 7.78 -9.01
N ALA A 125 -21.80 7.09 -8.27
CA ALA A 125 -23.25 7.23 -8.31
C ALA A 125 -23.79 6.96 -6.90
N ALA A 126 -25.01 7.42 -6.62
CA ALA A 126 -25.64 7.24 -5.32
C ALA A 126 -25.65 5.76 -4.89
N SER A 127 -25.07 5.47 -3.73
CA SER A 127 -24.94 4.11 -3.19
C SER A 127 -24.17 3.14 -4.09
N SER A 128 -23.30 3.64 -4.96
CA SER A 128 -22.43 2.86 -5.84
C SER A 128 -20.97 3.21 -5.59
N TYR A 129 -20.28 2.30 -4.91
CA TYR A 129 -18.89 2.47 -4.51
C TYR A 129 -17.95 1.94 -5.59
N TYR A 130 -16.80 2.60 -5.68
CA TYR A 130 -15.70 2.13 -6.50
C TYR A 130 -15.21 0.76 -6.03
N ALA A 131 -14.81 -0.09 -6.97
CA ALA A 131 -14.17 -1.36 -6.70
C ALA A 131 -13.05 -1.56 -7.75
N PRO A 132 -11.88 -0.96 -7.55
CA PRO A 132 -10.79 -1.12 -8.48
C PRO A 132 -10.28 -2.56 -8.52
N ASP A 133 -9.75 -2.98 -9.68
CA ASP A 133 -8.97 -4.20 -9.76
C ASP A 133 -7.67 -4.10 -8.93
N ASN A 134 -7.10 -2.88 -8.82
CA ASN A 134 -5.90 -2.58 -8.06
C ASN A 134 -6.21 -2.06 -6.66
N GLN A 135 -5.35 -2.32 -5.67
CA GLN A 135 -5.53 -1.93 -4.28
C GLN A 135 -5.02 -0.53 -3.97
N MET A 136 -5.59 0.14 -2.96
CA MET A 136 -4.99 1.31 -2.33
C MET A 136 -3.80 0.86 -1.47
N HIS A 137 -2.60 0.88 -2.04
CA HIS A 137 -1.43 0.24 -1.41
C HIS A 137 -0.50 1.20 -0.65
N ASN A 138 -1.02 2.37 -0.24
CA ASN A 138 -0.26 3.40 0.49
C ASN A 138 0.10 2.97 1.91
N LYS A 139 1.22 3.50 2.41
CA LYS A 139 1.68 3.41 3.81
C LYS A 139 2.33 4.74 4.13
N PHE A 140 1.53 5.70 4.56
CA PHE A 140 2.08 6.96 5.01
C PHE A 140 1.23 7.59 6.13
N ALA A 141 1.88 8.44 6.91
CA ALA A 141 1.23 9.31 7.86
C ALA A 141 1.76 10.74 7.73
N VAL A 142 0.86 11.72 7.77
CA VAL A 142 1.19 13.14 7.94
C VAL A 142 0.88 13.53 9.37
N ILE A 143 1.82 14.18 10.06
CA ILE A 143 1.68 14.55 11.47
C ILE A 143 2.10 16.01 11.65
N ASP A 144 1.24 16.81 12.28
CA ASP A 144 1.50 18.22 12.64
C ASP A 144 1.91 19.09 11.42
N ASP A 145 1.37 18.81 10.24
CA ASP A 145 1.67 19.50 8.97
C ASP A 145 3.18 19.58 8.67
N THR A 146 3.97 18.69 9.25
CA THR A 146 5.44 18.80 9.27
C THR A 146 6.15 17.47 9.08
N TRP A 147 5.65 16.41 9.71
CA TRP A 147 6.29 15.10 9.66
C TRP A 147 5.58 14.19 8.69
N VAL A 148 6.37 13.52 7.84
CA VAL A 148 5.89 12.44 6.99
C VAL A 148 6.58 11.15 7.42
N TRP A 149 5.78 10.15 7.76
CA TRP A 149 6.21 8.76 7.85
C TRP A 149 5.77 8.02 6.58
N THR A 150 6.65 7.24 5.96
CA THR A 150 6.27 6.35 4.84
C THR A 150 7.24 5.18 4.70
N GLY A 151 6.91 4.20 3.84
CA GLY A 151 7.77 3.06 3.55
C GLY A 151 7.03 1.88 2.92
N SER A 152 7.66 0.70 2.97
CA SER A 152 7.03 -0.54 2.48
C SER A 152 6.15 -1.23 3.54
N TRP A 153 6.23 -0.78 4.79
CA TRP A 153 5.74 -1.50 5.95
C TRP A 153 4.21 -1.38 6.15
N ASN A 154 3.47 -2.44 5.84
CA ASN A 154 2.08 -2.58 6.29
C ASN A 154 2.01 -2.63 7.82
N LEU A 155 1.08 -1.91 8.44
CA LEU A 155 0.92 -1.86 9.89
C LEU A 155 0.21 -3.12 10.44
N THR A 156 0.81 -4.29 10.18
CA THR A 156 0.27 -5.59 10.52
C THR A 156 1.20 -6.44 11.40
N THR A 157 0.60 -7.36 12.16
CA THR A 157 1.33 -8.35 12.96
C THR A 157 2.27 -9.18 12.09
N THR A 158 1.80 -9.65 10.93
CA THR A 158 2.62 -10.40 9.97
C THR A 158 3.78 -9.55 9.42
N GLY A 159 3.51 -8.27 9.15
CA GLY A 159 4.51 -7.34 8.65
C GLY A 159 5.66 -7.10 9.63
N LEU A 160 5.40 -7.02 10.94
CA LEU A 160 6.41 -6.70 11.96
C LEU A 160 6.95 -7.92 12.72
N TYR A 161 6.08 -8.84 13.12
CA TYR A 161 6.39 -9.97 14.00
C TYR A 161 6.32 -11.33 13.29
N GLY A 162 5.70 -11.42 12.11
CA GLY A 162 5.49 -12.66 11.37
C GLY A 162 4.32 -13.49 11.90
N SER A 163 4.07 -13.51 13.21
CA SER A 163 2.93 -14.20 13.82
C SER A 163 2.47 -13.55 15.13
N ASP A 164 1.26 -13.90 15.59
CA ASP A 164 0.77 -13.47 16.92
C ASP A 164 1.61 -14.04 18.06
N ALA A 165 2.08 -15.29 17.96
CA ALA A 165 2.96 -15.89 18.95
C ALA A 165 4.28 -15.10 19.08
N ASN A 166 4.86 -14.71 17.94
CA ASN A 166 6.05 -13.85 17.92
C ASN A 166 5.75 -12.46 18.49
N ARG A 167 4.58 -11.88 18.21
CA ARG A 167 4.16 -10.60 18.79
C ARG A 167 4.06 -10.67 20.32
N GLU A 168 3.50 -11.74 20.86
CA GLU A 168 3.42 -11.96 22.31
C GLU A 168 4.80 -12.16 22.94
N ALA A 169 5.70 -12.82 22.23
CA ALA A 169 7.09 -13.03 22.65
C ALA A 169 8.01 -11.81 22.39
N GLY A 170 7.53 -10.78 21.68
CA GLY A 170 8.34 -9.61 21.29
C GLY A 170 9.41 -9.91 20.22
N ILE A 171 9.21 -10.95 19.42
CA ILE A 171 10.14 -11.43 18.38
C ILE A 171 9.82 -10.73 17.05
N LEU A 172 10.78 -9.98 16.50
CA LEU A 172 10.64 -9.26 15.23
C LEU A 172 11.10 -10.14 14.05
N ASP A 173 10.25 -11.09 13.66
CA ASP A 173 10.52 -12.05 12.59
C ASP A 173 9.46 -11.96 11.47
N GLY A 174 9.00 -10.73 11.21
CA GLY A 174 8.10 -10.41 10.12
C GLY A 174 8.82 -10.10 8.81
N ASN A 175 8.08 -9.48 7.89
CA ASN A 175 8.60 -9.08 6.60
C ASN A 175 9.78 -8.10 6.73
N THR A 176 10.78 -8.24 5.86
CA THR A 176 11.83 -7.22 5.72
C THR A 176 11.24 -5.99 5.05
N ASN A 177 11.05 -4.93 5.83
CA ASN A 177 10.47 -3.67 5.37
C ASN A 177 11.45 -2.52 5.54
N ASN A 178 11.21 -1.43 4.82
CA ASN A 178 11.81 -0.14 5.10
C ASN A 178 10.77 0.85 5.59
N SER A 179 11.22 1.80 6.40
CA SER A 179 10.44 2.94 6.85
C SER A 179 11.35 4.16 6.94
N ILE A 180 10.82 5.32 6.56
CA ILE A 180 11.49 6.61 6.64
C ILE A 180 10.57 7.61 7.34
N GLU A 181 11.19 8.52 8.09
CA GLU A 181 10.56 9.66 8.72
C GLU A 181 11.28 10.93 8.27
N LEU A 182 10.52 11.91 7.78
CA LEU A 182 11.04 13.12 7.17
C LEU A 182 10.39 14.34 7.81
N ASN A 183 11.21 15.24 8.33
CA ASN A 183 10.76 16.55 8.83
C ASN A 183 10.78 17.56 7.69
N SER A 184 9.63 17.83 7.09
CA SER A 184 9.46 18.86 6.06
C SER A 184 7.98 19.21 5.89
N GLY A 185 7.62 20.45 6.22
CA GLY A 185 6.25 20.94 6.01
C GLY A 185 5.84 20.98 4.53
N GLU A 186 6.80 21.19 3.62
CA GLU A 186 6.52 21.14 2.18
C GLU A 186 6.21 19.72 1.71
N LEU A 187 6.94 18.70 2.23
CA LEU A 187 6.62 17.31 1.94
C LEU A 187 5.31 16.88 2.61
N ALA A 188 5.05 17.32 3.84
CA ALA A 188 3.79 17.07 4.53
C ALA A 188 2.59 17.61 3.74
N ALA A 189 2.67 18.84 3.22
CA ALA A 189 1.62 19.43 2.39
C ALA A 189 1.39 18.65 1.07
N ILE A 190 2.44 18.07 0.48
CA ILE A 190 2.31 17.20 -0.70
C ILE A 190 1.55 15.92 -0.36
N TYR A 191 1.93 15.22 0.70
CA TYR A 191 1.23 14.02 1.16
C TYR A 191 -0.20 14.31 1.65
N GLU A 192 -0.44 15.48 2.23
CA GLU A 192 -1.78 15.92 2.63
C GLU A 192 -2.67 16.19 1.41
N THR A 193 -2.11 16.77 0.34
CA THR A 193 -2.84 16.96 -0.93
C THR A 193 -3.27 15.62 -1.53
N GLU A 194 -2.35 14.64 -1.58
CA GLU A 194 -2.62 13.26 -1.95
C GLU A 194 -3.70 12.62 -1.07
N PHE A 195 -3.58 12.77 0.25
CA PHE A 195 -4.56 12.25 1.20
C PHE A 195 -5.95 12.86 0.95
N ASN A 196 -6.02 14.18 0.78
CA ASN A 196 -7.26 14.92 0.58
C ASN A 196 -7.92 14.60 -0.77
N GLU A 197 -7.16 14.22 -1.80
CA GLU A 197 -7.73 13.71 -3.06
C GLU A 197 -8.45 12.37 -2.84
N MET A 198 -7.85 11.44 -2.09
CA MET A 198 -8.49 10.18 -1.72
C MET A 198 -9.65 10.40 -0.74
N TRP A 199 -9.52 11.33 0.21
CA TRP A 199 -10.56 11.68 1.19
C TRP A 199 -11.76 12.43 0.57
N GLY A 200 -11.53 13.14 -0.53
CA GLY A 200 -12.51 13.95 -1.26
C GLY A 200 -12.77 15.34 -0.63
N SER A 201 -12.14 15.67 0.48
CA SER A 201 -12.30 16.96 1.17
C SER A 201 -11.03 17.33 1.96
N ASN A 202 -10.93 18.59 2.37
CA ASN A 202 -9.90 19.08 3.30
C ASN A 202 -10.43 19.25 4.74
N THR A 203 -11.52 18.56 5.09
CA THR A 203 -12.13 18.58 6.42
C THR A 203 -12.02 17.23 7.10
N THR A 204 -12.41 17.15 8.36
CA THR A 204 -12.49 15.88 9.10
C THR A 204 -13.52 14.92 8.52
N ALA A 205 -14.50 15.40 7.76
CA ALA A 205 -15.49 14.55 7.10
C ALA A 205 -15.09 14.26 5.64
N PRO A 206 -15.08 12.99 5.19
CA PRO A 206 -14.80 12.67 3.79
C PRO A 206 -15.94 13.12 2.88
N ASN A 207 -15.65 13.28 1.59
CA ASN A 207 -16.66 13.48 0.56
C ASN A 207 -16.59 12.35 -0.48
N PRO A 208 -17.53 11.38 -0.41
CA PRO A 208 -17.58 10.25 -1.34
C PRO A 208 -17.61 10.59 -2.81
N GLU A 209 -18.29 11.66 -3.21
CA GLU A 209 -18.49 12.02 -4.61
C GLU A 209 -17.22 12.63 -5.23
N ASN A 210 -16.46 13.37 -4.41
CA ASN A 210 -15.23 14.06 -4.83
C ASN A 210 -13.96 13.21 -4.67
N SER A 211 -14.01 12.17 -3.85
CA SER A 211 -12.91 11.23 -3.60
C SER A 211 -12.42 10.57 -4.89
N ASN A 212 -11.11 10.42 -5.08
CA ASN A 212 -10.52 9.70 -6.21
C ASN A 212 -9.41 8.75 -5.75
N PHE A 213 -9.52 7.48 -6.13
CA PHE A 213 -8.48 6.46 -5.96
C PHE A 213 -7.98 5.93 -7.32
N GLY A 214 -6.84 5.23 -7.28
CA GLY A 214 -6.28 4.53 -8.44
C GLY A 214 -6.07 5.45 -9.65
N SER A 215 -6.54 5.02 -10.82
CA SER A 215 -6.36 5.74 -12.09
C SER A 215 -7.21 7.01 -12.23
N ARG A 216 -8.08 7.34 -11.27
CA ARG A 216 -8.82 8.60 -11.24
C ARG A 216 -8.09 9.72 -10.53
N LYS A 217 -7.01 9.39 -9.84
CA LYS A 217 -6.13 10.39 -9.24
C LYS A 217 -5.48 11.24 -10.31
N GLN A 218 -5.24 12.50 -9.98
CA GLN A 218 -4.60 13.46 -10.85
C GLN A 218 -3.17 13.72 -10.36
N ASP A 219 -2.27 13.99 -11.31
CA ASP A 219 -0.99 14.60 -11.00
C ASP A 219 -1.25 16.06 -10.56
N ASN A 220 -1.39 16.26 -9.25
CA ASN A 220 -1.79 17.52 -8.63
C ASN A 220 -0.82 17.99 -7.53
N THR A 221 0.33 17.32 -7.39
CA THR A 221 1.32 17.60 -6.35
C THR A 221 2.63 18.13 -6.94
N SER A 222 3.42 18.82 -6.12
CA SER A 222 4.83 19.06 -6.47
C SER A 222 5.62 17.78 -6.30
N HIS A 223 6.46 17.43 -7.27
CA HIS A 223 7.28 16.22 -7.20
C HIS A 223 8.67 16.41 -6.64
N VAL A 224 9.12 17.65 -6.40
CA VAL A 224 10.48 17.94 -5.93
C VAL A 224 10.41 18.87 -4.74
N VAL A 225 11.06 18.48 -3.65
CA VAL A 225 11.16 19.25 -2.40
C VAL A 225 12.57 19.20 -1.83
N GLN A 226 12.95 20.22 -1.06
CA GLN A 226 14.18 20.24 -0.30
C GLN A 226 13.96 19.75 1.13
N VAL A 227 14.59 18.64 1.51
CA VAL A 227 14.55 18.12 2.89
C VAL A 227 15.99 18.03 3.42
N GLY A 228 16.30 18.79 4.47
CA GLY A 228 17.67 18.82 5.03
C GLY A 228 18.76 19.22 4.02
N GLY A 229 18.42 20.04 3.02
CA GLY A 229 19.33 20.45 1.95
C GLY A 229 19.57 19.39 0.87
N LYS A 230 18.76 18.31 0.84
CA LYS A 230 18.76 17.28 -0.19
C LYS A 230 17.50 17.39 -1.05
N ASN A 231 17.67 17.22 -2.36
CA ASN A 231 16.55 17.05 -3.26
C ASN A 231 15.88 15.71 -2.92
N VAL A 232 14.58 15.75 -2.64
CA VAL A 232 13.72 14.59 -2.48
C VAL A 232 12.65 14.66 -3.54
N GLU A 233 12.40 13.53 -4.20
CA GLU A 233 11.33 13.40 -5.17
C GLU A 233 10.24 12.46 -4.68
N VAL A 234 9.00 12.83 -4.94
CA VAL A 234 7.80 12.13 -4.48
C VAL A 234 6.81 11.98 -5.63
N TYR A 235 6.31 10.77 -5.81
CA TYR A 235 5.37 10.41 -6.87
C TYR A 235 4.37 9.41 -6.31
N PHE A 236 3.08 9.64 -6.58
CA PHE A 236 1.99 8.77 -6.18
C PHE A 236 1.43 8.02 -7.40
N SER A 237 1.54 6.69 -7.37
CA SER A 237 1.01 5.83 -8.43
C SER A 237 -0.51 6.03 -8.61
N GLY A 238 -0.99 5.86 -9.85
CA GLY A 238 -2.36 6.16 -10.26
C GLY A 238 -2.48 7.46 -11.06
N GLY A 239 -1.79 8.53 -10.62
CA GLY A 239 -1.74 9.83 -11.29
C GLY A 239 -0.39 10.18 -11.92
N ASP A 240 0.72 9.86 -11.23
CA ASP A 240 1.99 10.58 -11.46
C ASP A 240 2.99 9.88 -12.40
N ASN A 241 2.60 8.75 -13.00
CA ASN A 241 3.48 7.93 -13.86
C ASN A 241 4.85 7.59 -13.19
N ALA A 242 4.82 7.15 -11.93
CA ALA A 242 6.02 6.87 -11.14
C ALA A 242 7.02 5.92 -11.84
N LEU A 243 6.53 4.86 -12.50
CA LEU A 243 7.39 3.93 -13.25
C LEU A 243 8.07 4.59 -14.46
N GLY A 244 7.37 5.47 -15.16
CA GLY A 244 7.97 6.26 -16.25
C GLY A 244 9.10 7.15 -15.75
N LYS A 245 8.97 7.72 -14.54
CA LYS A 245 10.03 8.52 -13.90
C LYS A 245 11.23 7.68 -13.51
N VAL A 246 11.01 6.50 -12.92
CA VAL A 246 12.10 5.53 -12.66
C VAL A 246 12.84 5.18 -13.96
N ASN A 247 12.10 4.91 -15.03
CA ASN A 247 12.70 4.58 -16.32
C ASN A 247 13.49 5.76 -16.93
N GLN A 248 12.99 6.98 -16.77
CA GLN A 248 13.70 8.21 -17.15
C GLN A 248 15.02 8.34 -16.38
N TYR A 249 15.02 8.08 -15.08
CA TYR A 249 16.24 8.09 -14.26
C TYR A 249 17.27 7.07 -14.73
N LEU A 250 16.83 5.84 -14.97
CA LEU A 250 17.70 4.78 -15.48
C LEU A 250 18.33 5.18 -16.81
N THR A 251 17.53 5.74 -17.72
CA THR A 251 18.00 6.13 -19.06
C THR A 251 18.99 7.29 -18.98
N SER A 252 18.62 8.37 -18.29
CA SER A 252 19.30 9.67 -18.38
C SER A 252 20.38 9.92 -17.32
N SER A 253 20.28 9.27 -16.15
CA SER A 253 21.05 9.65 -14.96
C SER A 253 21.88 8.51 -14.39
N ALA A 254 21.39 7.26 -14.46
CA ALA A 254 22.14 6.10 -14.01
C ALA A 254 23.26 5.77 -15.00
N ASN A 255 24.50 6.12 -14.65
CA ASN A 255 25.66 5.98 -15.54
C ASN A 255 26.60 4.82 -15.17
N THR A 256 26.54 4.32 -13.94
CA THR A 256 27.53 3.37 -13.42
C THR A 256 26.90 2.08 -12.93
N ASN A 257 25.84 2.17 -12.14
CA ASN A 257 25.21 0.99 -11.55
C ASN A 257 23.73 1.19 -11.27
N THR A 258 23.04 0.06 -11.07
CA THR A 258 21.70 -0.04 -10.48
C THR A 258 21.67 -1.24 -9.54
N TYR A 259 21.35 -1.01 -8.26
CA TYR A 259 21.17 -2.06 -7.27
C TYR A 259 19.74 -2.06 -6.72
N PHE A 260 19.16 -3.24 -6.50
CA PHE A 260 17.78 -3.36 -6.03
C PHE A 260 17.53 -4.56 -5.12
N ASN A 261 16.55 -4.42 -4.23
CA ASN A 261 15.88 -5.52 -3.54
C ASN A 261 14.39 -5.39 -3.85
N ILE A 262 13.74 -6.45 -4.33
CA ILE A 262 12.37 -6.35 -4.83
C ILE A 262 11.54 -7.56 -4.44
N PHE A 263 10.28 -7.30 -4.07
CA PHE A 263 9.31 -8.35 -3.77
C PHE A 263 8.91 -9.10 -5.04
N ALA A 264 8.39 -8.38 -6.03
CA ALA A 264 8.04 -8.91 -7.35
C ALA A 264 8.29 -7.85 -8.43
N TRP A 265 8.68 -8.28 -9.63
CA TRP A 265 8.93 -7.36 -10.75
C TRP A 265 8.55 -7.99 -12.08
N SER A 266 7.60 -7.35 -12.76
CA SER A 266 7.08 -7.72 -14.09
C SER A 266 7.13 -6.60 -15.12
N ASP A 267 7.52 -5.37 -14.76
CA ASP A 267 7.60 -4.24 -15.70
C ASP A 267 8.71 -4.46 -16.73
N GLN A 268 8.30 -4.75 -17.98
CA GLN A 268 9.21 -5.02 -19.09
C GLN A 268 9.97 -3.77 -19.55
N THR A 269 9.39 -2.57 -19.42
CA THR A 269 10.03 -1.34 -19.92
C THR A 269 11.32 -1.02 -19.15
N ILE A 270 11.27 -1.13 -17.83
CA ILE A 270 12.43 -0.99 -16.94
C ILE A 270 13.45 -2.10 -17.23
N LEU A 271 12.99 -3.34 -17.42
CA LEU A 271 13.83 -4.49 -17.71
C LEU A 271 14.60 -4.32 -19.03
N ASP A 272 13.92 -3.92 -20.10
CA ASP A 272 14.53 -3.66 -21.41
C ASP A 272 15.55 -2.52 -21.35
N THR A 273 15.23 -1.46 -20.60
CA THR A 273 16.15 -0.34 -20.36
C THR A 273 17.43 -0.81 -19.67
N LEU A 274 17.30 -1.67 -18.65
CA LEU A 274 18.43 -2.25 -17.96
C LEU A 274 19.21 -3.24 -18.83
N LYS A 275 18.55 -4.01 -19.70
CA LYS A 275 19.22 -4.87 -20.69
C LYS A 275 20.11 -4.05 -21.62
N VAL A 276 19.61 -2.93 -22.13
CA VAL A 276 20.40 -2.02 -22.98
C VAL A 276 21.58 -1.43 -22.20
N LYS A 277 21.37 -1.04 -20.94
CA LYS A 277 22.46 -0.58 -20.07
C LYS A 277 23.51 -1.67 -19.85
N TRP A 278 23.10 -2.92 -19.62
CA TRP A 278 23.98 -4.06 -19.34
C TRP A 278 24.74 -4.56 -20.57
N GLU A 279 24.05 -4.74 -21.71
CA GLU A 279 24.58 -5.47 -22.88
C GLU A 279 24.61 -4.65 -24.17
N GLY A 280 24.16 -3.39 -24.14
CA GLY A 280 24.14 -2.51 -25.31
C GLY A 280 23.17 -2.94 -26.42
N SER A 281 22.25 -3.86 -26.14
CA SER A 281 21.32 -4.42 -27.13
C SER A 281 19.94 -4.64 -26.53
N PRO A 282 18.86 -4.24 -27.21
CA PRO A 282 17.49 -4.56 -26.81
C PRO A 282 17.05 -5.96 -27.27
N SER A 283 17.79 -6.61 -28.18
CA SER A 283 17.37 -7.88 -28.78
C SER A 283 17.64 -9.10 -27.90
N ASP A 284 16.72 -10.06 -27.93
CA ASP A 284 16.83 -11.37 -27.25
C ASP A 284 18.17 -12.04 -27.53
N MET A 285 18.86 -12.49 -26.47
CA MET A 285 20.14 -13.21 -26.54
C MET A 285 21.24 -12.53 -27.37
N GLN A 286 21.20 -11.19 -27.48
CA GLN A 286 22.20 -10.37 -28.18
C GLN A 286 22.80 -9.31 -27.26
N GLY A 287 24.00 -8.83 -27.62
CA GLY A 287 24.73 -7.79 -26.89
C GLY A 287 26.12 -8.23 -26.41
N SER A 288 26.80 -7.33 -25.71
CA SER A 288 28.09 -7.52 -25.01
C SER A 288 28.14 -6.59 -23.80
N LEU A 289 28.77 -7.02 -22.71
CA LEU A 289 28.84 -6.24 -21.47
C LEU A 289 29.39 -4.83 -21.74
N THR A 290 28.64 -3.81 -21.31
CA THR A 290 29.01 -2.39 -21.47
C THR A 290 29.93 -1.89 -20.35
N GLY A 291 29.96 -2.60 -19.22
CA GLY A 291 30.59 -2.16 -17.97
C GLY A 291 29.65 -1.49 -16.97
N PHE A 292 28.36 -1.33 -17.29
CA PHE A 292 27.34 -0.93 -16.31
C PHE A 292 27.10 -2.06 -15.31
N ASP A 293 27.08 -1.78 -14.00
CA ASP A 293 26.99 -2.82 -12.96
C ASP A 293 25.56 -2.95 -12.42
N ILE A 294 24.92 -4.10 -12.65
CA ILE A 294 23.57 -4.41 -12.16
C ILE A 294 23.69 -5.49 -11.10
N LYS A 295 23.00 -5.35 -9.97
CA LYS A 295 22.88 -6.40 -8.95
C LYS A 295 21.51 -6.31 -8.30
N GLY A 296 20.96 -7.45 -7.91
CA GLY A 296 19.74 -7.39 -7.11
C GLY A 296 19.30 -8.70 -6.51
N VAL A 297 18.35 -8.57 -5.58
CA VAL A 297 17.75 -9.68 -4.87
C VAL A 297 16.24 -9.66 -5.09
N PHE A 298 15.69 -10.78 -5.53
CA PHE A 298 14.24 -10.98 -5.66
C PHE A 298 13.75 -11.81 -4.49
N ASP A 299 12.52 -11.59 -4.05
CA ASP A 299 11.88 -12.55 -3.15
C ASP A 299 11.79 -13.94 -3.80
N SER A 300 12.14 -14.97 -3.02
CA SER A 300 12.19 -16.36 -3.49
C SER A 300 10.87 -16.87 -4.06
N ASN A 301 9.72 -16.35 -3.61
CA ASN A 301 8.41 -16.76 -4.09
C ASN A 301 8.14 -16.31 -5.53
N TYR A 302 8.77 -15.22 -5.98
CA TYR A 302 8.57 -14.64 -7.30
C TYR A 302 9.70 -14.93 -8.28
N TRP A 303 10.87 -15.37 -7.78
CA TRP A 303 12.07 -15.67 -8.57
C TRP A 303 11.88 -16.61 -9.78
N ASN A 304 10.95 -17.57 -9.68
CA ASN A 304 10.70 -18.58 -10.72
C ASN A 304 9.37 -18.40 -11.45
N GLN A 305 8.64 -17.32 -11.19
CA GLN A 305 7.38 -17.07 -11.89
C GLN A 305 7.67 -16.75 -13.36
N TRP A 306 6.89 -17.32 -14.28
CA TRP A 306 7.15 -17.16 -15.72
C TRP A 306 7.15 -15.70 -16.18
N TRP A 307 6.41 -14.84 -15.48
CA TRP A 307 6.30 -13.41 -15.74
C TRP A 307 7.38 -12.57 -15.05
N SER A 308 8.21 -13.16 -14.20
CA SER A 308 9.22 -12.42 -13.43
C SER A 308 10.37 -11.95 -14.30
N ALA A 309 10.82 -10.71 -14.09
CA ALA A 309 12.00 -10.14 -14.75
C ALA A 309 13.26 -10.99 -14.53
N SER A 310 13.34 -11.71 -13.40
CA SER A 310 14.45 -12.65 -13.11
C SER A 310 14.59 -13.77 -14.15
N ILE A 311 13.55 -14.12 -14.91
CA ILE A 311 13.62 -15.12 -15.98
C ILE A 311 14.50 -14.59 -17.12
N ASP A 312 14.19 -13.39 -17.61
CA ASP A 312 14.90 -12.73 -18.71
C ASP A 312 16.34 -12.39 -18.32
N MET A 313 16.52 -11.79 -17.14
CA MET A 313 17.84 -11.39 -16.62
C MET A 313 18.81 -12.57 -16.52
N THR A 314 18.31 -13.76 -16.18
CA THR A 314 19.11 -14.98 -16.05
C THR A 314 19.18 -15.81 -17.35
N GLY A 315 18.72 -15.26 -18.47
CA GLY A 315 18.79 -15.93 -19.77
C GLY A 315 17.86 -17.14 -19.90
N ARG A 316 16.92 -17.32 -18.96
CA ARG A 316 16.04 -18.49 -18.91
C ARG A 316 14.85 -18.31 -19.85
N THR A 317 14.37 -19.43 -20.39
CA THR A 317 13.13 -19.46 -21.17
C THR A 317 11.93 -19.52 -20.22
N ALA A 318 11.02 -18.56 -20.33
CA ALA A 318 9.75 -18.57 -19.61
C ALA A 318 8.86 -19.72 -20.10
N SER A 319 8.02 -20.27 -19.22
CA SER A 319 7.07 -21.33 -19.63
C SER A 319 5.91 -20.80 -20.47
N GLN A 320 5.67 -19.49 -20.42
CA GLN A 320 4.62 -18.76 -21.14
C GLN A 320 5.15 -17.36 -21.48
N THR A 321 4.51 -16.70 -22.45
CA THR A 321 4.80 -15.30 -22.79
C THR A 321 3.51 -14.50 -22.87
N SER A 322 3.63 -13.19 -22.67
CA SER A 322 2.55 -12.22 -22.83
C SER A 322 3.09 -10.95 -23.50
N GLN A 323 2.21 -9.99 -23.75
CA GLN A 323 2.64 -8.67 -24.23
C GLN A 323 3.56 -7.98 -23.20
N ASP A 324 3.27 -8.13 -21.91
CA ASP A 324 4.02 -7.52 -20.80
C ASP A 324 5.20 -8.39 -20.32
N ASN A 325 5.35 -9.60 -20.87
CA ASN A 325 6.55 -10.41 -20.74
C ASN A 325 6.77 -11.22 -22.04
N PRO A 326 7.42 -10.62 -23.05
CA PRO A 326 7.77 -11.29 -24.29
C PRO A 326 8.91 -12.32 -24.15
N ASN A 327 9.50 -12.44 -22.95
CA ASN A 327 10.69 -13.22 -22.63
C ASN A 327 11.92 -12.80 -23.46
N THR A 328 12.30 -11.52 -23.38
CA THR A 328 13.48 -10.93 -24.05
C THR A 328 14.73 -11.17 -23.21
N ARG A 329 15.38 -12.33 -23.43
CA ARG A 329 16.43 -12.84 -22.54
C ARG A 329 17.75 -12.09 -22.69
N TRP A 330 18.49 -12.09 -21.60
CA TRP A 330 19.84 -11.54 -21.52
C TRP A 330 20.86 -12.56 -22.01
N LYS A 331 21.81 -12.12 -22.84
CA LYS A 331 22.83 -13.01 -23.42
C LYS A 331 23.91 -13.38 -22.40
N ASN A 332 24.25 -12.45 -21.54
CA ASN A 332 25.23 -12.51 -20.47
C ASN A 332 24.44 -12.52 -19.15
N PRO A 333 23.90 -13.69 -18.75
CA PRO A 333 22.96 -13.79 -17.63
C PRO A 333 23.54 -13.32 -16.30
N ASP A 334 22.63 -12.77 -15.49
CA ASP A 334 22.83 -11.80 -14.40
C ASP A 334 23.59 -12.26 -13.14
N PRO A 335 24.05 -11.28 -12.33
CA PRO A 335 24.37 -11.40 -10.90
C PRO A 335 23.16 -11.01 -10.00
N VAL A 336 21.95 -11.46 -10.34
CA VAL A 336 20.79 -11.43 -9.43
C VAL A 336 20.58 -12.76 -8.76
N TYR A 337 20.00 -12.74 -7.56
CA TYR A 337 19.78 -13.93 -6.76
C TYR A 337 18.38 -13.92 -6.14
N PRO A 338 17.78 -15.10 -5.87
CA PRO A 338 16.67 -15.17 -4.95
C PRO A 338 17.17 -14.81 -3.55
N SER A 339 16.32 -14.18 -2.74
CA SER A 339 16.54 -14.05 -1.30
C SER A 339 16.73 -15.44 -0.71
N CYS A 340 17.65 -15.58 0.23
CA CYS A 340 17.79 -16.84 0.95
C CYS A 340 16.46 -17.13 1.67
N THR A 341 15.82 -18.25 1.37
CA THR A 341 14.89 -18.84 2.31
C THR A 341 15.72 -19.23 3.52
N ILE A 342 15.62 -18.45 4.59
CA ILE A 342 15.92 -19.00 5.90
C ILE A 342 14.78 -20.00 6.13
N ASN A 343 15.00 -21.25 5.74
CA ASN A 343 14.20 -22.35 6.24
C ASN A 343 14.48 -22.40 7.75
N THR A 344 13.70 -21.65 8.52
CA THR A 344 13.66 -21.77 9.98
C THR A 344 12.91 -23.03 10.37
#